data_AF-A0A9D2BMP7-F1
#
_entry.id   AF-A0A9D2BMP7-F1
#
_cell.length_a   1.000
_cell.length_b   1.000
_cell.length_c   1.000
_cell.angle_alpha   90.00
_cell.angle_beta   90.00
_cell.angle_gamma   90.00
#
_symmetry.space_group_name_H-M   'P 1'
#
loop_
_entity.id
_entity.type
_entity.pdbx_description
1 polymer ?
#
loop_
_entity_poly.entity_id
_entity_poly.type
_entity_poly.pdbx_seq_one_letter_code
_entity_poly.pdbx_strand_id
1 'polypeptide(L)'
;MKVNKITSLVCFSFIFVSGMMMVFLYDNNVIFSVLSGLFTGFIASFVISIIGYFHEKAKIIESIGINIKSLFVNMTAMSKILGNTLPSIHNSEIIQDLSFKHVSGISTLNLNLLEKMNLGLYNPFVKNSKNMAVYKKLLEYWLSLQTISNISKNIETRVLEYNLEIMNVQLAQTKGIMVPSEKLKQLDELKNEINIKVAKFHEYVCGQTIELEKISKKYYNGKKNDKNWLKIKEKLLLQVDDILRG
;
A
#
# COMPACT_ATOMS: atom_id res chain seq x y z
N MET A 1 -7.87 -2.14 18.17
CA MET A 1 -7.71 -0.74 18.64
C MET A 1 -9.01 -0.10 19.13
N LYS A 2 -10.11 -0.21 18.37
CA LYS A 2 -11.43 0.36 18.74
C LYS A 2 -11.98 -0.21 20.05
N VAL A 3 -11.91 -1.54 20.24
CA VAL A 3 -12.38 -2.23 21.46
C VAL A 3 -11.59 -1.71 22.68
N ASN A 4 -10.26 -1.84 22.65
CA ASN A 4 -9.37 -1.34 23.71
C ASN A 4 -9.59 0.15 24.06
N LYS A 5 -9.86 0.99 23.05
CA LYS A 5 -10.22 2.40 23.25
C LYS A 5 -11.54 2.58 23.99
N ILE A 6 -12.59 1.86 23.59
CA ILE A 6 -13.91 1.94 24.23
C ILE A 6 -13.82 1.38 25.66
N THR A 7 -13.18 0.21 25.84
CA THR A 7 -12.99 -0.40 27.17
C THR A 7 -12.24 0.54 28.11
N SER A 8 -11.17 1.19 27.64
CA SER A 8 -10.45 2.20 28.42
C SER A 8 -11.33 3.38 28.84
N LEU A 9 -12.18 3.91 27.96
CA LEU A 9 -13.10 5.00 28.30
C LEU A 9 -14.16 4.57 29.32
N VAL A 10 -14.72 3.36 29.16
CA VAL A 10 -15.72 2.81 30.08
C VAL A 10 -15.10 2.55 31.46
N CYS A 11 -13.93 1.90 31.53
CA CYS A 11 -13.25 1.69 32.80
C CYS A 11 -12.89 3.02 33.47
N PHE A 12 -12.45 4.04 32.72
CA PHE A 12 -12.20 5.37 33.27
C PHE A 12 -13.44 5.99 33.92
N SER A 13 -14.61 5.88 33.28
CA SER A 13 -15.87 6.37 33.87
C SER A 13 -16.24 5.64 35.16
N PHE A 14 -16.05 4.31 35.21
CA PHE A 14 -16.32 3.54 36.43
C PHE A 14 -15.32 3.82 37.55
N ILE A 15 -14.04 4.04 37.24
CA ILE A 15 -13.03 4.48 38.22
C ILE A 15 -13.47 5.80 38.85
N PHE A 16 -13.94 6.75 38.03
CA PHE A 16 -14.38 8.06 38.53
C PHE A 16 -15.63 7.94 39.44
N VAL A 17 -16.65 7.20 39.00
CA VAL A 17 -17.90 7.02 39.77
C VAL A 17 -17.64 6.24 41.06
N SER A 18 -16.91 5.13 41.00
CA SER A 18 -16.60 4.33 42.20
C SER A 18 -15.67 5.07 43.17
N GLY A 19 -14.72 5.85 42.66
CA GLY A 19 -13.89 6.75 43.47
C GLY A 19 -14.71 7.83 44.19
N MET A 20 -15.64 8.48 43.49
CA MET A 20 -16.56 9.45 44.13
C MET A 20 -17.43 8.77 45.20
N MET A 21 -18.00 7.61 44.90
CA MET A 21 -18.83 6.87 45.86
C MET A 21 -18.08 6.45 47.11
N MET A 22 -16.79 6.07 47.00
CA MET A 22 -15.96 5.77 48.17
C MET A 22 -15.75 6.97 49.09
N VAL A 23 -15.68 8.19 48.54
CA VAL A 23 -15.56 9.41 49.35
C VAL A 23 -16.85 9.70 50.12
N PHE A 24 -18.02 9.46 49.50
CA PHE A 24 -19.32 9.73 50.15
C PHE A 24 -19.77 8.64 51.14
N LEU A 25 -19.33 7.39 50.95
CA LEU A 25 -19.80 6.23 51.72
C LEU A 25 -18.73 5.64 52.65
N TYR A 26 -17.75 6.46 53.04
CA TYR A 26 -16.59 6.05 53.84
C TYR A 26 -16.97 5.39 55.18
N ASP A 27 -18.05 5.85 55.82
CA ASP A 27 -18.45 5.36 57.15
C ASP A 27 -19.06 3.94 57.14
N ASN A 28 -19.39 3.38 55.97
CA ASN A 28 -19.95 2.03 55.86
C ASN A 28 -18.88 1.02 55.41
N ASN A 29 -18.25 0.35 56.37
CA ASN A 29 -17.14 -0.59 56.16
C ASN A 29 -17.43 -1.70 55.13
N VAL A 30 -18.66 -2.21 55.06
CA VAL A 30 -19.02 -3.29 54.11
C VAL A 30 -19.10 -2.73 52.69
N ILE A 31 -19.80 -1.60 52.51
CA ILE A 31 -19.95 -0.95 51.20
C ILE A 31 -18.60 -0.43 50.70
N PHE A 32 -17.79 0.14 51.58
CA PHE A 32 -16.45 0.62 51.27
C PHE A 32 -15.54 -0.51 50.76
N SER A 33 -15.54 -1.68 51.41
CA SER A 33 -14.75 -2.84 51.00
C SER A 33 -15.13 -3.34 49.59
N VAL A 34 -16.43 -3.44 49.31
CA VAL A 34 -16.94 -3.83 47.97
C VAL A 34 -16.54 -2.79 46.91
N LEU A 35 -16.73 -1.50 47.20
CA LEU A 35 -16.36 -0.42 46.28
C LEU A 35 -14.85 -0.39 46.01
N SER A 36 -14.02 -0.65 47.02
CA SER A 36 -12.56 -0.74 46.88
C SER A 36 -12.14 -1.90 45.95
N GLY A 37 -12.76 -3.07 46.11
CA GLY A 37 -12.52 -4.22 45.21
C GLY A 37 -12.92 -3.91 43.75
N LEU A 38 -14.06 -3.24 43.54
CA LEU A 38 -14.48 -2.82 42.21
C LEU A 38 -13.52 -1.79 41.61
N PHE A 39 -13.14 -0.77 42.37
CA PHE A 39 -12.24 0.28 41.94
C PHE A 39 -10.87 -0.25 41.51
N THR A 40 -10.27 -1.14 42.32
CA THR A 40 -9.00 -1.78 41.99
C THR A 40 -9.12 -2.67 40.74
N GLY A 41 -10.22 -3.42 40.61
CA GLY A 41 -10.52 -4.23 39.41
C GLY A 41 -10.67 -3.38 38.13
N PHE A 42 -11.34 -2.23 38.21
CA PHE A 42 -11.47 -1.30 37.09
C PHE A 42 -10.15 -0.62 36.74
N ILE A 43 -9.29 -0.30 37.72
CA ILE A 43 -7.93 0.20 37.46
C ILE A 43 -7.12 -0.83 36.68
N ALA A 44 -7.09 -2.08 37.13
CA ALA A 44 -6.36 -3.14 36.42
C ALA A 44 -6.87 -3.30 34.97
N SER A 45 -8.18 -3.34 34.77
CA SER A 45 -8.82 -3.44 33.45
C SER A 45 -8.54 -2.23 32.55
N PHE A 46 -8.49 -1.02 33.13
CA PHE A 46 -8.13 0.21 32.44
C PHE A 46 -6.68 0.17 31.95
N VAL A 47 -5.74 -0.20 32.82
CA VAL A 47 -4.31 -0.30 32.49
C VAL A 47 -4.09 -1.31 31.36
N ILE A 48 -4.68 -2.51 31.45
CA ILE A 48 -4.57 -3.54 30.41
C ILE A 48 -5.12 -3.02 29.07
N SER A 49 -6.28 -2.36 29.09
CA SER A 49 -6.90 -1.79 27.89
C SER A 49 -6.04 -0.71 27.24
N ILE A 50 -5.42 0.17 28.06
CA ILE A 50 -4.49 1.20 27.58
C ILE A 50 -3.25 0.57 26.94
N ILE A 51 -2.63 -0.41 27.60
CA ILE A 51 -1.45 -1.11 27.08
C ILE A 51 -1.79 -1.77 25.75
N GLY A 52 -2.91 -2.51 25.69
CA GLY A 52 -3.39 -3.16 24.47
C GLY A 52 -3.62 -2.16 23.34
N TYR A 53 -4.23 -1.00 23.64
CA TYR A 53 -4.42 0.07 22.67
C TYR A 53 -3.10 0.60 22.10
N PHE A 54 -2.13 0.91 22.95
CA PHE A 54 -0.84 1.45 22.50
C PHE A 54 -0.01 0.42 21.75
N HIS A 55 -0.09 -0.85 22.13
CA HIS A 55 0.55 -1.96 21.43
C HIS A 55 0.03 -2.10 19.99
N GLU A 56 -1.29 -2.16 19.81
CA GLU A 56 -1.91 -2.24 18.47
C GLU A 56 -1.58 -1.00 17.63
N LYS A 57 -1.60 0.19 18.25
CA LYS A 57 -1.25 1.44 17.58
C LYS A 57 0.20 1.42 17.09
N ALA A 58 1.14 0.95 17.92
CA ALA A 58 2.55 0.85 17.56
C ALA A 58 2.75 -0.13 16.41
N LYS A 59 2.12 -1.31 16.46
CA LYS A 59 2.16 -2.32 15.40
C LYS A 59 1.70 -1.77 14.04
N ILE A 60 0.60 -1.00 14.01
CA ILE A 60 0.11 -0.37 12.77
C ILE A 60 1.12 0.68 12.26
N ILE A 61 1.62 1.54 13.14
CA ILE A 61 2.58 2.60 12.75
C ILE A 61 3.88 1.99 12.20
N GLU A 62 4.37 0.91 12.81
CA GLU A 62 5.56 0.20 12.36
C GLU A 62 5.33 -0.46 10.99
N SER A 63 4.21 -1.16 10.82
CA SER A 63 3.82 -1.76 9.53
C SER A 63 3.73 -0.72 8.42
N ILE A 64 3.12 0.45 8.69
CA ILE A 64 3.12 1.59 7.76
C ILE A 64 4.56 1.99 7.38
N GLY A 65 5.45 2.11 8.37
CA GLY A 65 6.83 2.52 8.14
C GLY A 65 7.58 1.56 7.22
N ILE A 66 7.49 0.26 7.49
CA ILE A 66 8.13 -0.79 6.68
C ILE A 66 7.52 -0.80 5.27
N ASN A 67 6.20 -0.90 5.17
CA ASN A 67 5.53 -1.10 3.89
C ASN A 67 5.56 0.15 3.00
N ILE A 68 5.66 1.37 3.54
CA ILE A 68 5.91 2.58 2.72
C ILE A 68 7.24 2.47 1.96
N LYS A 69 8.29 1.95 2.62
CA LYS A 69 9.60 1.77 1.97
C LYS A 69 9.52 0.73 0.86
N SER A 70 8.89 -0.41 1.13
CA SER A 70 8.69 -1.47 0.15
C SER A 70 7.84 -1.01 -1.04
N LEU A 71 6.77 -0.26 -0.78
CA LEU A 71 5.95 0.36 -1.83
C LEU A 71 6.78 1.31 -2.69
N PHE A 72 7.65 2.12 -2.08
CA PHE A 72 8.51 3.04 -2.83
C PHE A 72 9.50 2.31 -3.74
N VAL A 73 10.13 1.24 -3.25
CA VAL A 73 11.00 0.37 -4.05
C VAL A 73 10.24 -0.21 -5.24
N ASN A 74 9.10 -0.84 -4.97
CA ASN A 74 8.28 -1.47 -6.01
C ASN A 74 7.79 -0.47 -7.07
N MET A 75 7.26 0.69 -6.65
CA MET A 75 6.79 1.73 -7.56
C MET A 75 7.91 2.31 -8.42
N THR A 76 9.10 2.50 -7.85
CA THR A 76 10.28 3.00 -8.58
C THR A 76 10.80 1.95 -9.56
N ALA A 77 10.89 0.68 -9.13
CA ALA A 77 11.28 -0.42 -10.00
C ALA A 77 10.30 -0.57 -11.17
N MET A 78 8.99 -0.51 -10.90
CA MET A 78 7.94 -0.56 -11.92
C MET A 78 8.07 0.59 -12.93
N SER A 79 8.31 1.82 -12.46
CA SER A 79 8.59 2.97 -13.33
C SER A 79 9.80 2.72 -14.24
N LYS A 80 10.94 2.28 -13.69
CA LYS A 80 12.15 1.98 -14.48
C LYS A 80 11.93 0.85 -15.49
N ILE A 81 11.26 -0.23 -15.10
CA ILE A 81 10.94 -1.35 -16.00
C ILE A 81 10.07 -0.85 -17.17
N LEU A 82 9.03 -0.06 -16.88
CA LEU A 82 8.16 0.50 -17.92
C LEU A 82 8.92 1.45 -18.85
N GLY A 83 9.79 2.31 -18.29
CA GLY A 83 10.64 3.22 -19.06
C GLY A 83 11.59 2.48 -20.01
N ASN A 84 12.15 1.34 -19.59
CA ASN A 84 13.01 0.50 -20.44
C ASN A 84 12.20 -0.33 -21.45
N THR A 85 10.98 -0.73 -21.09
CA THR A 85 10.09 -1.51 -21.95
C THR A 85 9.57 -0.67 -23.11
N LEU A 86 9.19 0.58 -22.87
CA LEU A 86 8.56 1.46 -23.85
C LEU A 86 9.31 1.57 -25.20
N PRO A 87 10.61 1.91 -25.25
CA PRO A 87 11.34 1.97 -26.52
C PRO A 87 11.50 0.59 -27.20
N SER A 88 11.44 -0.49 -26.40
CA SER A 88 11.62 -1.85 -26.90
C SER A 88 10.38 -2.39 -27.61
N ILE A 89 9.18 -1.85 -27.34
CA ILE A 89 7.92 -2.31 -27.96
C ILE A 89 7.98 -2.19 -29.49
N HIS A 90 8.49 -1.08 -30.02
CA HIS A 90 8.56 -0.89 -31.47
C HIS A 90 9.54 -1.86 -32.13
N ASN A 91 10.69 -2.09 -31.48
CA ASN A 91 11.81 -2.84 -32.04
C ASN A 91 11.71 -4.35 -31.78
N SER A 92 10.87 -4.80 -30.84
CA SER A 92 10.68 -6.21 -30.56
C SER A 92 9.81 -6.88 -31.62
N GLU A 93 10.30 -7.98 -32.17
CA GLU A 93 9.50 -8.92 -32.99
C GLU A 93 8.47 -9.67 -32.13
N ILE A 94 8.82 -9.94 -30.86
CA ILE A 94 7.94 -10.61 -29.88
C ILE A 94 7.76 -9.69 -28.66
N ILE A 95 6.58 -9.07 -28.55
CA ILE A 95 6.24 -8.14 -27.46
C ILE A 95 6.06 -8.90 -26.13
N GLN A 96 5.78 -10.22 -26.19
CA GLN A 96 5.58 -11.07 -25.00
C GLN A 96 6.77 -11.12 -24.05
N ASP A 97 7.98 -11.07 -24.60
CA ASP A 97 9.22 -11.25 -23.85
C ASP A 97 9.57 -10.01 -23.02
N LEU A 98 8.84 -8.91 -23.24
CA LEU A 98 8.92 -7.71 -22.44
C LEU A 98 8.29 -7.93 -21.05
N SER A 99 8.71 -7.11 -20.09
CA SER A 99 8.45 -7.33 -18.66
C SER A 99 7.02 -7.03 -18.18
N PHE A 100 5.99 -7.16 -19.02
CA PHE A 100 4.59 -6.84 -18.67
C PHE A 100 4.03 -7.71 -17.55
N LYS A 101 4.32 -9.01 -17.56
CA LYS A 101 3.94 -9.93 -16.48
C LYS A 101 4.61 -9.56 -15.15
N HIS A 102 5.86 -9.12 -15.20
CA HIS A 102 6.58 -8.67 -14.02
C HIS A 102 5.96 -7.38 -13.45
N VAL A 103 5.64 -6.41 -14.31
CA VAL A 103 4.93 -5.16 -13.95
C VAL A 103 3.57 -5.47 -13.30
N SER A 104 2.80 -6.39 -13.87
CA SER A 104 1.52 -6.88 -13.31
C SER A 104 1.72 -7.53 -11.94
N GLY A 105 2.73 -8.38 -11.79
CA GLY A 105 3.13 -8.98 -10.51
C GLY A 105 3.46 -7.94 -9.43
N ILE A 106 4.30 -6.95 -9.74
CA ILE A 106 4.67 -5.86 -8.83
C ILE A 106 3.43 -5.06 -8.40
N SER A 107 2.52 -4.78 -9.34
CA SER A 107 1.28 -4.03 -9.02
C SER A 107 0.40 -4.77 -8.02
N THR A 108 0.32 -6.11 -8.11
CA THR A 108 -0.43 -6.93 -7.16
C THR A 108 0.26 -6.99 -5.80
N LEU A 109 1.60 -7.08 -5.77
CA LEU A 109 2.37 -7.00 -4.52
C LEU A 109 2.14 -5.68 -3.78
N ASN A 110 1.99 -4.57 -4.51
CA ASN A 110 1.72 -3.26 -3.90
C ASN A 110 0.38 -3.22 -3.16
N LEU A 111 -0.67 -3.85 -3.71
CA LEU A 111 -1.95 -3.97 -3.02
C LEU A 111 -1.80 -4.77 -1.71
N ASN A 112 -1.12 -5.92 -1.78
CA ASN A 112 -0.87 -6.78 -0.62
C ASN A 112 -0.07 -6.06 0.49
N LEU A 113 0.89 -5.18 0.12
CA LEU A 113 1.65 -4.39 1.08
C LEU A 113 0.76 -3.40 1.85
N LEU A 114 -0.22 -2.80 1.18
CA LEU A 114 -1.12 -1.84 1.80
C LEU A 114 -2.15 -2.56 2.71
N GLU A 115 -2.64 -3.73 2.31
CA GLU A 115 -3.48 -4.59 3.17
C GLU A 115 -2.75 -4.97 4.47
N LYS A 116 -1.46 -5.36 4.37
CA LYS A 116 -0.62 -5.69 5.54
C LYS A 116 -0.40 -4.52 6.51
N MET A 117 -0.66 -3.28 6.09
CA MET A 117 -0.62 -2.12 7.01
C MET A 117 -1.80 -2.10 7.99
N ASN A 118 -2.85 -2.90 7.77
CA ASN A 118 -4.05 -2.97 8.62
C ASN A 118 -4.68 -1.59 8.88
N LEU A 119 -4.72 -0.75 7.84
CA LEU A 119 -5.20 0.62 7.93
C LEU A 119 -6.63 0.66 8.54
N GLY A 120 -7.55 -0.22 8.14
CA GLY A 120 -8.91 -0.25 8.68
C GLY A 120 -9.03 -0.41 10.21
N LEU A 121 -7.97 -0.87 10.89
CA LEU A 121 -7.94 -1.02 12.35
C LEU A 121 -7.47 0.24 13.09
N TYR A 122 -7.00 1.26 12.37
CA TYR A 122 -6.44 2.47 12.96
C TYR A 122 -7.52 3.44 13.46
N ASN A 123 -7.71 3.50 14.77
CA ASN A 123 -8.67 4.37 15.45
C ASN A 123 -8.01 5.24 16.55
N PRO A 124 -7.29 6.32 16.20
CA PRO A 124 -6.56 7.13 17.16
C PRO A 124 -7.49 7.82 18.17
N PHE A 125 -7.03 8.08 19.40
CA PHE A 125 -7.72 8.99 20.33
C PHE A 125 -7.77 10.41 19.74
N VAL A 126 -6.64 10.86 19.19
CA VAL A 126 -6.49 12.19 18.58
C VAL A 126 -6.66 12.11 17.06
N LYS A 127 -7.77 12.65 16.55
CA LYS A 127 -8.11 12.67 15.11
C LYS A 127 -7.20 13.60 14.28
N ASN A 128 -6.56 14.59 14.89
CA ASN A 128 -5.74 15.60 14.19
C ASN A 128 -4.23 15.34 14.31
N SER A 129 -3.82 14.09 14.52
CA SER A 129 -2.40 13.74 14.61
C SER A 129 -1.74 13.64 13.23
N LYS A 130 -0.43 13.91 13.17
CA LYS A 130 0.40 13.71 11.98
C LYS A 130 0.26 12.30 11.37
N ASN A 131 0.22 11.28 12.22
CA ASN A 131 0.03 9.89 11.78
C ASN A 131 -1.35 9.67 11.16
N MET A 132 -2.40 10.35 11.65
CA MET A 132 -3.73 10.30 11.04
C MET A 132 -3.74 10.97 9.64
N ALA A 133 -2.97 12.05 9.46
CA ALA A 133 -2.85 12.68 8.14
C ALA A 133 -2.14 11.77 7.13
N VAL A 134 -1.09 11.05 7.54
CA VAL A 134 -0.42 10.04 6.69
C VAL A 134 -1.39 8.89 6.38
N TYR A 135 -2.07 8.39 7.40
CA TYR A 135 -3.08 7.34 7.27
C TYR A 135 -4.15 7.66 6.20
N LYS A 136 -4.75 8.85 6.28
CA LYS A 136 -5.77 9.28 5.30
C LYS A 136 -5.22 9.30 3.88
N LYS A 137 -4.01 9.83 3.70
CA LYS A 137 -3.36 9.85 2.39
C LYS A 137 -3.05 8.44 1.86
N LEU A 138 -2.69 7.50 2.72
CA LEU A 138 -2.48 6.10 2.31
C LEU A 138 -3.78 5.42 1.88
N LEU A 139 -4.90 5.73 2.55
CA LEU A 139 -6.22 5.26 2.09
C LEU A 139 -6.59 5.83 0.72
N GLU A 140 -6.35 7.13 0.49
CA GLU A 140 -6.56 7.75 -0.83
C GLU A 140 -5.66 7.10 -1.89
N TYR A 141 -4.39 6.85 -1.53
CA TYR A 141 -3.41 6.22 -2.42
C TYR A 141 -3.74 4.76 -2.76
N TRP A 142 -4.52 4.06 -1.93
CA TRP A 142 -4.98 2.70 -2.23
C TRP A 142 -5.79 2.64 -3.52
N LEU A 143 -6.62 3.64 -3.80
CA LEU A 143 -7.36 3.73 -5.05
C LEU A 143 -6.42 3.85 -6.25
N SER A 144 -5.36 4.66 -6.12
CA SER A 144 -4.33 4.79 -7.16
C SER A 144 -3.61 3.46 -7.41
N LEU A 145 -3.30 2.68 -6.37
CA LEU A 145 -2.70 1.35 -6.54
C LEU A 145 -3.65 0.36 -7.21
N GLN A 146 -4.96 0.42 -6.93
CA GLN A 146 -5.96 -0.39 -7.63
C GLN A 146 -6.03 -0.02 -9.11
N THR A 147 -6.04 1.27 -9.42
CA THR A 147 -5.96 1.75 -10.81
C THR A 147 -4.70 1.24 -11.49
N ILE A 148 -3.54 1.30 -10.84
CA ILE A 148 -2.27 0.76 -11.37
C ILE A 148 -2.40 -0.73 -11.66
N SER A 149 -2.96 -1.52 -10.74
CA SER A 149 -3.13 -2.96 -10.93
C SER A 149 -4.12 -3.31 -12.05
N ASN A 150 -5.18 -2.52 -12.22
CA ASN A 150 -6.13 -2.74 -13.30
C ASN A 150 -5.52 -2.41 -14.67
N ILE A 151 -4.78 -1.29 -14.77
CA ILE A 151 -4.11 -0.89 -16.01
C ILE A 151 -3.02 -1.90 -16.38
N SER A 152 -2.19 -2.34 -15.42
CA SER A 152 -1.12 -3.31 -15.68
C SER A 152 -1.68 -4.63 -16.22
N LYS A 153 -2.74 -5.16 -15.59
CA LYS A 153 -3.42 -6.38 -16.04
C LYS A 153 -4.05 -6.19 -17.42
N ASN A 154 -4.67 -5.04 -17.68
CA ASN A 154 -5.25 -4.78 -19.01
C ASN A 154 -4.17 -4.77 -20.10
N ILE A 155 -3.03 -4.12 -19.85
CA ILE A 155 -1.90 -4.11 -20.79
C ILE A 155 -1.38 -5.54 -21.01
N GLU A 156 -1.20 -6.32 -19.94
CA GLU A 156 -0.79 -7.73 -20.03
C GLU A 156 -1.77 -8.54 -20.89
N THR A 157 -3.09 -8.36 -20.70
CA THR A 157 -4.12 -9.01 -21.54
C THR A 157 -4.01 -8.59 -23.01
N ARG A 158 -3.84 -7.30 -23.30
CA ARG A 158 -3.67 -6.82 -24.69
C ARG A 158 -2.42 -7.39 -25.36
N VAL A 159 -1.32 -7.52 -24.60
CA VAL A 159 -0.09 -8.16 -25.10
C VAL A 159 -0.34 -9.64 -25.40
N LEU A 160 -1.08 -10.36 -24.55
CA LEU A 160 -1.47 -11.74 -24.83
C LEU A 160 -2.34 -11.87 -26.08
N GLU A 161 -3.31 -10.97 -26.27
CA GLU A 161 -4.14 -10.91 -27.49
C GLU A 161 -3.25 -10.70 -28.74
N TYR A 162 -2.31 -9.76 -28.68
CA TYR A 162 -1.35 -9.54 -29.77
C TYR A 162 -0.53 -10.79 -30.08
N ASN A 163 -0.05 -11.50 -29.05
CA ASN A 163 0.75 -12.71 -29.23
C ASN A 163 -0.06 -13.85 -29.85
N LEU A 164 -1.33 -14.00 -29.48
CA LEU A 164 -2.22 -14.98 -30.10
C LEU A 164 -2.42 -14.67 -31.60
N GLU A 165 -2.65 -13.41 -31.94
CA GLU A 165 -2.86 -13.02 -33.34
C GLU A 165 -1.59 -13.16 -34.20
N ILE A 166 -0.41 -12.79 -33.69
CA ILE A 166 0.84 -12.97 -34.44
C ILE A 166 1.18 -14.46 -34.62
N MET A 167 0.93 -15.31 -33.61
CA MET A 167 1.10 -16.76 -33.73
C MET A 167 0.15 -17.35 -34.78
N ASN A 168 -1.11 -16.89 -34.84
CA ASN A 168 -2.07 -17.32 -35.87
C ASN A 168 -1.61 -16.92 -37.27
N VAL A 169 -1.03 -15.71 -37.42
CA VAL A 169 -0.46 -15.25 -38.70
C VAL A 169 0.74 -16.09 -39.10
N GLN A 170 1.67 -16.35 -38.19
CA GLN A 170 2.84 -17.21 -38.45
C GLN A 170 2.43 -18.65 -38.81
N LEU A 171 1.41 -19.19 -38.13
CA LEU A 171 0.85 -20.51 -38.41
C LEU A 171 0.15 -20.59 -39.78
N ALA A 172 -0.53 -19.53 -40.20
CA ALA A 172 -1.11 -19.46 -41.55
C ALA A 172 -0.01 -19.42 -42.63
N GLN A 173 1.03 -18.60 -42.41
CA GLN A 173 2.17 -18.48 -43.32
C GLN A 173 2.93 -19.80 -43.49
N THR A 174 3.21 -20.51 -42.39
CA THR A 174 3.85 -21.84 -42.42
C THR A 174 3.01 -22.90 -43.13
N LYS A 175 1.69 -22.76 -43.15
CA LYS A 175 0.78 -23.61 -43.94
C LYS A 175 0.66 -23.18 -45.41
N GLY A 176 1.40 -22.15 -45.85
CA GLY A 176 1.32 -21.59 -47.20
C GLY A 176 0.04 -20.79 -47.46
N ILE A 177 -0.70 -20.40 -46.42
CA ILE A 177 -1.92 -19.61 -46.55
C ILE A 177 -1.54 -18.13 -46.65
N MET A 178 -2.02 -17.45 -47.69
CA MET A 178 -1.83 -16.01 -47.85
C MET A 178 -2.57 -15.26 -46.75
N VAL A 179 -1.85 -14.49 -45.95
CA VAL A 179 -2.43 -13.67 -44.87
C VAL A 179 -2.97 -12.36 -45.48
N PRO A 180 -4.23 -12.00 -45.23
CA PRO A 180 -4.80 -10.74 -45.72
C PRO A 180 -4.04 -9.52 -45.17
N SER A 181 -3.79 -8.53 -46.03
CA SER A 181 -3.14 -7.27 -45.62
C SER A 181 -3.88 -6.55 -44.49
N GLU A 182 -5.21 -6.66 -44.45
CA GLU A 182 -6.04 -6.09 -43.37
C GLU A 182 -5.68 -6.66 -42.00
N LYS A 183 -5.36 -7.96 -41.93
CA LYS A 183 -4.98 -8.62 -40.69
C LYS A 183 -3.62 -8.16 -40.17
N LEU A 184 -2.69 -7.83 -41.08
CA LEU A 184 -1.40 -7.25 -40.72
C LEU A 184 -1.55 -5.82 -40.21
N LYS A 185 -2.42 -5.00 -40.82
CA LYS A 185 -2.74 -3.66 -40.32
C LYS A 185 -3.35 -3.69 -38.92
N GLN A 186 -4.28 -4.60 -38.66
CA GLN A 186 -4.88 -4.77 -37.32
C GLN A 186 -3.83 -5.11 -36.25
N LEU A 187 -2.83 -5.92 -36.59
CA LEU A 187 -1.71 -6.22 -35.69
C LEU A 187 -0.85 -4.98 -35.39
N ASP A 188 -0.55 -4.16 -36.41
CA ASP A 188 0.19 -2.92 -36.24
C ASP A 188 -0.59 -1.90 -35.39
N GLU A 189 -1.90 -1.80 -35.60
CA GLU A 189 -2.79 -0.96 -34.80
C GLU A 189 -2.83 -1.41 -33.33
N LEU A 190 -2.95 -2.73 -33.08
CA LEU A 190 -2.92 -3.28 -31.73
C LEU A 190 -1.58 -3.03 -31.04
N LYS A 191 -0.46 -3.22 -31.75
CA LYS A 191 0.89 -2.91 -31.27
C LYS A 191 1.03 -1.42 -30.90
N ASN A 192 0.50 -0.54 -31.73
CA ASN A 192 0.49 0.89 -31.46
C ASN A 192 -0.41 1.27 -30.26
N GLU A 193 -1.58 0.64 -30.11
CA GLU A 193 -2.45 0.84 -28.96
C GLU A 193 -1.76 0.43 -27.65
N ILE A 194 -1.08 -0.72 -27.65
CA ILE A 194 -0.26 -1.20 -26.52
C ILE A 194 0.81 -0.16 -26.19
N ASN A 195 1.56 0.32 -27.19
CA ASN A 195 2.59 1.33 -26.98
C ASN A 195 2.06 2.61 -26.33
N ILE A 196 0.96 3.17 -26.84
CA ILE A 196 0.32 4.37 -26.29
C ILE A 196 -0.14 4.13 -24.85
N LYS A 197 -0.74 2.96 -24.56
CA LYS A 197 -1.19 2.61 -23.21
C LYS A 197 -0.02 2.48 -22.25
N VAL A 198 1.08 1.86 -22.67
CA VAL A 198 2.30 1.72 -21.85
C VAL A 198 2.93 3.07 -21.57
N ALA A 199 2.98 3.98 -22.55
CA ALA A 199 3.49 5.33 -22.35
C ALA A 199 2.68 6.10 -21.29
N LYS A 200 1.34 6.13 -21.45
CA LYS A 200 0.43 6.76 -20.48
C LYS A 200 0.54 6.12 -19.10
N PHE A 201 0.69 4.80 -19.06
CA PHE A 201 0.81 4.08 -17.81
C PHE A 201 2.13 4.38 -17.09
N HIS A 202 3.24 4.44 -17.83
CA HIS A 202 4.54 4.86 -17.30
C HIS A 202 4.47 6.25 -16.67
N GLU A 203 3.88 7.22 -17.37
CA GLU A 203 3.67 8.59 -16.85
C GLU A 203 2.83 8.57 -15.56
N TYR A 204 1.74 7.80 -15.54
CA TYR A 204 0.89 7.67 -14.36
C TYR A 204 1.65 7.06 -13.18
N VAL A 205 2.41 5.98 -13.38
CA VAL A 205 3.23 5.33 -12.33
C VAL A 205 4.30 6.30 -11.80
N CYS A 206 4.96 7.07 -12.68
CA CYS A 206 5.89 8.12 -12.29
C CYS A 206 5.22 9.18 -11.40
N GLY A 207 4.05 9.68 -11.80
CA GLY A 207 3.27 10.63 -11.02
C GLY A 207 2.88 10.08 -9.64
N GLN A 208 2.39 8.84 -9.59
CA GLN A 208 2.04 8.19 -8.33
C GLN A 208 3.26 7.89 -7.43
N THR A 209 4.44 7.69 -8.01
CA THR A 209 5.69 7.54 -7.25
C THR A 209 6.06 8.84 -6.55
N ILE A 210 5.85 10.00 -7.19
CA ILE A 210 6.06 11.32 -6.59
C ILE A 210 5.05 11.57 -5.46
N GLU A 211 3.78 11.21 -5.65
CA GLU A 211 2.78 11.31 -4.57
C GLU A 211 3.13 10.44 -3.36
N LEU A 212 3.59 9.21 -3.59
CA LEU A 212 4.10 8.35 -2.52
C LEU A 212 5.32 8.97 -1.82
N GLU A 213 6.21 9.65 -2.55
CA GLU A 213 7.32 10.38 -1.96
C GLU A 213 6.82 11.49 -1.02
N LYS A 214 5.77 12.23 -1.40
CA LYS A 214 5.16 13.25 -0.53
C LYS A 214 4.57 12.64 0.75
N ILE A 215 3.90 11.49 0.64
CA ILE A 215 3.38 10.73 1.80
C ILE A 215 4.54 10.30 2.71
N SER A 216 5.58 9.74 2.12
CA SER A 216 6.77 9.25 2.81
C SER A 216 7.51 10.36 3.54
N LYS A 217 7.70 11.51 2.89
CA LYS A 217 8.22 12.74 3.52
C LYS A 217 7.33 13.11 4.71
N LYS A 218 6.01 13.18 4.56
CA LYS A 218 5.13 13.49 5.70
C LYS A 218 5.28 12.50 6.85
N TYR A 219 5.47 11.21 6.60
CA TYR A 219 5.67 10.21 7.67
C TYR A 219 7.04 10.34 8.37
N TYR A 220 8.12 10.49 7.60
CA TYR A 220 9.49 10.48 8.11
C TYR A 220 10.06 11.86 8.51
N ASN A 221 9.48 12.96 8.04
CA ASN A 221 10.00 14.32 8.30
C ASN A 221 9.95 14.65 9.80
N GLY A 222 11.00 15.23 10.37
CA GLY A 222 11.10 15.51 11.82
C GLY A 222 11.71 14.38 12.66
N LYS A 223 12.15 13.26 12.06
CA LYS A 223 13.03 12.29 12.73
C LYS A 223 14.49 12.71 12.53
N LYS A 224 15.29 12.78 13.60
CA LYS A 224 16.73 13.13 13.53
C LYS A 224 17.52 12.10 12.70
N ASN A 225 18.58 12.57 12.04
CA ASN A 225 19.63 11.78 11.38
C ASN A 225 19.12 10.74 10.35
N ASP A 226 19.51 9.47 10.49
CA ASP A 226 19.33 8.40 9.48
C ASP A 226 17.89 7.92 9.30
N LYS A 227 16.96 8.54 10.04
CA LYS A 227 15.51 8.31 9.93
C LYS A 227 14.82 9.37 9.05
N ASN A 228 15.57 10.32 8.48
CA ASN A 228 15.09 11.27 7.49
C ASN A 228 14.80 10.56 6.16
N TRP A 229 13.69 10.93 5.52
CA TRP A 229 13.30 10.38 4.22
C TRP A 229 14.38 10.49 3.15
N LEU A 230 15.13 11.59 3.06
CA LEU A 230 16.14 11.77 2.00
C LEU A 230 17.22 10.69 2.05
N LYS A 231 17.80 10.45 3.24
CA LYS A 231 18.79 9.38 3.45
C LYS A 231 18.20 7.98 3.24
N ILE A 232 16.94 7.78 3.62
CA ILE A 232 16.24 6.51 3.37
C ILE A 232 16.07 6.31 1.87
N LYS A 233 15.61 7.34 1.15
CA LYS A 233 15.37 7.32 -0.30
C LYS A 233 16.64 6.94 -1.06
N GLU A 234 17.78 7.53 -0.73
CA GLU A 234 19.07 7.19 -1.36
C GLU A 234 19.37 5.69 -1.28
N LYS A 235 19.23 5.10 -0.08
CA LYS A 235 19.43 3.65 0.12
C LYS A 235 18.42 2.81 -0.65
N LEU A 236 17.15 3.22 -0.69
CA LEU A 236 16.12 2.51 -1.43
C LEU A 236 16.34 2.59 -2.95
N LEU A 237 16.87 3.72 -3.46
CA LEU A 237 17.20 3.85 -4.88
C LEU A 237 18.34 2.92 -5.29
N LEU A 238 19.38 2.79 -4.46
CA LEU A 238 20.45 1.82 -4.66
C LEU A 238 19.89 0.39 -4.69
N GLN A 239 19.01 0.05 -3.73
CA GLN A 239 18.35 -1.25 -3.71
C GLN A 239 17.53 -1.53 -4.97
N VAL A 240 16.85 -0.51 -5.53
CA VAL A 240 16.14 -0.66 -6.80
C VAL A 240 17.12 -0.95 -7.95
N ASP A 241 18.25 -0.26 -8.00
CA ASP A 241 19.26 -0.51 -9.03
C ASP A 241 19.85 -1.92 -8.93
N ASP A 242 20.09 -2.42 -7.71
CA ASP A 242 20.57 -3.78 -7.49
C ASP A 242 19.53 -4.82 -7.94
N ILE A 243 18.25 -4.64 -7.58
CA ILE A 243 17.16 -5.54 -8.00
C ILE A 243 17.04 -5.61 -9.53
N LEU A 244 17.27 -4.49 -10.23
CA LEU A 244 17.16 -4.42 -11.68
C LEU A 244 18.41 -4.94 -12.41
N ARG A 245 19.57 -5.01 -11.74
CA ARG A 245 20.82 -5.54 -12.29
C ARG A 245 20.92 -7.07 -12.17
N GLY A 246 20.27 -7.66 -11.17
CA GLY A 246 20.32 -9.10 -10.90
C GLY A 246 21.52 -9.48 -10.05
#